data_AF-A0A1H7IVA0-F1
#
_entry.id   AF-A0A1H7IVA0-F1
#
_cell.length_a   1.000
_cell.length_b   1.000
_cell.length_c   1.000
_cell.angle_alpha   90.00
_cell.angle_beta   90.00
_cell.angle_gamma   90.00
#
_symmetry.space_group_name_H-M   'P 1'
#
loop_
_entity.id
_entity.type
_entity.pdbx_description
1 polymer ?
#
loop_
_entity_poly.entity_id
_entity_poly.type
_entity_poly.pdbx_seq_one_letter_code
_entity_poly.pdbx_strand_id
1 'polypeptide(L)'
;MAHELFHSLTWERMAPERRESNALGARAAKSNVRIEQLADNFAAALLMPTASLNALVDPDRAKDADHLADIARQLRVSTDALGWRLRGLGRIDEATRLKLAATRRAESPTSETPKPFSTMFVKELHAALDRGRLTARKAASALGMTLGELADLFKTYELSDPFRS
;
A
#
# COMPACT_ATOMS: atom_id res chain seq x y z
N MET A 1 3.09 5.19 1.45
CA MET A 1 3.78 6.17 2.32
C MET A 1 3.42 7.62 2.02
N ALA A 2 3.43 8.10 0.76
CA ALA A 2 3.01 9.48 0.46
C ALA A 2 1.57 9.82 0.91
N HIS A 3 0.67 8.85 0.82
CA HIS A 3 -0.69 8.94 1.35
C HIS A 3 -0.69 9.17 2.88
N GLU A 4 0.08 8.38 3.63
CA GLU A 4 0.23 8.57 5.09
C GLU A 4 0.90 9.90 5.49
N LEU A 5 1.81 10.40 4.64
CA LEU A 5 2.40 11.72 4.82
C LEU A 5 1.32 12.81 4.74
N PHE A 6 0.35 12.70 3.83
CA PHE A 6 -0.78 13.63 3.77
C PHE A 6 -1.58 13.64 5.08
N HIS A 7 -1.91 12.46 5.61
CA HIS A 7 -2.63 12.35 6.89
C HIS A 7 -1.83 12.96 8.04
N SER A 8 -0.51 12.78 8.05
CA SER A 8 0.38 13.38 9.05
C SER A 8 0.41 14.92 8.95
N LEU A 9 0.47 15.46 7.73
CA LEU A 9 0.52 16.90 7.48
C LEU A 9 -0.82 17.61 7.68
N THR A 10 -1.93 16.90 7.48
CA THR A 10 -3.28 17.48 7.55
C THR A 10 -4.01 17.20 8.85
N TRP A 11 -3.36 16.50 9.79
CA TRP A 11 -3.92 16.06 11.06
C TRP A 11 -4.65 17.15 11.84
N GLU A 12 -4.11 18.37 11.91
CA GLU A 12 -4.74 19.48 12.64
C GLU A 12 -6.04 19.99 11.99
N ARG A 13 -6.16 19.87 10.66
CA ARG A 13 -7.32 20.37 9.90
C ARG A 13 -8.32 19.28 9.53
N MET A 14 -7.87 18.04 9.47
CA MET A 14 -8.63 16.87 9.00
C MET A 14 -8.39 15.69 9.94
N ALA A 15 -8.58 15.92 11.24
CA ALA A 15 -8.38 14.88 12.26
C ALA A 15 -9.28 13.67 11.97
N PRO A 16 -8.73 12.44 11.95
CA PRO A 16 -9.52 11.25 11.70
C PRO A 16 -10.58 11.08 12.78
N GLU A 17 -11.78 10.65 12.39
CA GLU A 17 -12.86 10.38 13.34
C GLU A 17 -12.43 9.32 14.36
N ARG A 18 -12.62 9.62 15.65
CA ARG A 18 -12.33 8.71 16.76
C ARG A 18 -13.14 7.42 16.59
N ARG A 19 -12.47 6.27 16.42
CA ARG A 19 -13.07 4.93 16.20
C ARG A 19 -13.80 4.32 17.42
N GLU A 20 -14.26 5.13 18.38
CA GLU A 20 -14.88 4.67 19.63
C GLU A 20 -16.42 4.82 19.63
N SER A 21 -17.08 5.10 18.50
CA SER A 21 -18.53 5.26 18.47
C SER A 21 -19.18 4.42 17.37
N ASN A 22 -19.99 3.45 17.78
CA ASN A 22 -20.85 2.61 16.93
C ASN A 22 -22.01 3.38 16.26
N ALA A 23 -21.82 4.66 15.96
CA ALA A 23 -22.83 5.53 15.37
C ALA A 23 -22.23 6.36 14.22
N LEU A 24 -21.76 5.69 13.17
CA LEU A 24 -21.35 6.39 11.94
C LEU A 24 -22.57 6.61 11.04
N GLY A 25 -23.19 7.78 11.14
CA GLY A 25 -24.17 8.23 10.16
C GLY A 25 -23.53 8.44 8.77
N ALA A 26 -24.32 8.38 7.70
CA ALA A 26 -23.85 8.47 6.30
C ALA A 26 -22.97 9.70 5.97
N ARG A 27 -23.08 10.78 6.76
CA ARG A 27 -22.28 12.01 6.59
C ARG A 27 -20.82 11.85 7.03
N ALA A 28 -20.57 11.09 8.09
CA ALA A 28 -19.24 10.76 8.60
C ALA A 28 -18.46 9.91 7.59
N ALA A 29 -19.12 8.85 7.08
CA ALA A 29 -18.58 7.99 6.03
C ALA A 29 -18.20 8.78 4.75
N LYS A 30 -19.06 9.74 4.32
CA LYS A 30 -18.79 10.58 3.14
C LYS A 30 -17.60 11.53 3.34
N SER A 31 -17.39 12.03 4.56
CA SER A 31 -16.24 12.89 4.89
C SER A 31 -14.94 12.11 4.80
N ASN A 32 -14.90 10.91 5.38
CA ASN A 32 -13.72 10.04 5.33
C ASN A 32 -13.37 9.67 3.88
N VAL A 33 -14.34 9.28 3.06
CA VAL A 33 -14.12 9.01 1.62
C VAL A 33 -13.47 10.19 0.90
N ARG A 34 -13.86 11.43 1.24
CA ARG A 34 -13.29 12.64 0.62
C ARG A 34 -11.85 12.91 1.09
N ILE A 35 -11.54 12.62 2.35
CA ILE A 35 -10.18 12.77 2.90
C ILE A 35 -9.24 11.76 2.23
N GLU A 36 -9.66 10.50 2.10
CA GLU A 36 -8.89 9.46 1.39
C GLU A 36 -8.63 9.87 -0.07
N GLN A 37 -9.64 10.38 -0.77
CA GLN A 37 -9.48 10.87 -2.15
C GLN A 37 -8.45 12.01 -2.26
N LEU A 38 -8.40 12.91 -1.27
CA LEU A 38 -7.40 13.98 -1.24
C LEU A 38 -6.00 13.44 -0.97
N ALA A 39 -5.87 12.47 -0.06
CA ALA A 39 -4.62 11.79 0.22
C ALA A 39 -4.08 11.05 -1.01
N ASP A 40 -4.95 10.38 -1.77
CA ASP A 40 -4.60 9.73 -3.04
C ASP A 40 -4.16 10.74 -4.10
N ASN A 41 -4.87 11.85 -4.23
CA ASN A 41 -4.50 12.92 -5.16
C ASN A 41 -3.15 13.55 -4.79
N PHE A 42 -2.90 13.77 -3.50
CA PHE A 42 -1.62 14.26 -3.00
C PHE A 42 -0.50 13.28 -3.31
N ALA A 43 -0.69 12.00 -2.97
CA ALA A 43 0.29 10.95 -3.25
C ALA A 43 0.61 10.86 -4.75
N ALA A 44 -0.42 10.92 -5.60
CA ALA A 44 -0.25 10.90 -7.04
C ALA A 44 0.51 12.14 -7.56
N ALA A 45 0.25 13.33 -7.02
CA ALA A 45 0.97 14.54 -7.41
C ALA A 45 2.43 14.55 -6.92
N LEU A 46 2.69 13.98 -5.75
CA LEU A 46 4.03 13.88 -5.17
C LEU A 46 4.90 12.86 -5.92
N LEU A 47 4.34 11.67 -6.19
CA LEU A 47 5.05 10.59 -6.88
C LEU A 47 5.15 10.81 -8.40
N MET A 48 4.16 11.49 -8.98
CA MET A 48 4.08 11.77 -10.41
C MET A 48 3.82 13.26 -10.67
N PRO A 49 4.83 14.13 -10.43
CA PRO A 49 4.71 15.55 -10.67
C PRO A 49 4.45 15.86 -12.14
N THR A 50 3.62 16.88 -12.41
CA THR A 50 3.27 17.28 -13.79
C THR A 50 4.52 17.65 -14.60
N ALA A 51 5.52 18.27 -13.98
CA ALA A 51 6.79 18.59 -14.64
C ALA A 51 7.54 17.34 -15.10
N SER A 52 7.64 16.31 -14.26
CA SER A 52 8.26 15.03 -14.63
C SER A 52 7.49 14.35 -15.75
N LEU A 53 6.15 14.35 -15.68
CA LEU A 53 5.32 13.77 -16.74
C LEU A 53 5.46 14.53 -18.07
N ASN A 54 5.65 15.85 -18.05
CA ASN A 54 5.92 16.63 -19.26
C ASN A 54 7.25 16.26 -19.91
N ALA A 55 8.26 15.95 -19.11
CA ALA A 55 9.58 15.58 -19.61
C ALA A 55 9.63 14.13 -20.11
N LEU A 56 8.87 13.21 -19.49
CA LEU A 56 8.94 11.78 -19.75
C LEU A 56 7.90 11.30 -20.78
N VAL A 57 6.70 11.89 -20.80
CA VAL A 57 5.63 11.47 -21.70
C VAL A 57 5.79 12.18 -23.03
N ASP A 58 6.29 11.45 -24.03
CA ASP A 58 6.16 11.82 -25.44
C ASP A 58 4.67 12.03 -25.82
N PRO A 59 4.26 13.26 -26.23
CA PRO A 59 2.88 13.56 -26.61
C PRO A 59 2.34 12.69 -27.75
N ASP A 60 3.19 12.31 -28.71
CA ASP A 60 2.77 11.50 -29.87
C ASP A 60 2.51 10.04 -29.49
N ARG A 61 3.05 9.62 -28.34
CA ARG A 61 2.90 8.28 -27.76
C ARG A 61 2.02 8.27 -26.51
N ALA A 62 1.25 9.33 -26.27
CA ALA A 62 0.39 9.44 -25.09
C ALA A 62 -0.73 8.36 -25.01
N LYS A 63 -1.00 7.65 -26.10
CA LYS A 63 -1.96 6.51 -26.17
C LYS A 63 -1.28 5.14 -26.24
N ASP A 64 0.05 5.10 -26.32
CA ASP A 64 0.84 3.87 -26.37
C ASP A 64 1.00 3.32 -24.95
N ALA A 65 0.31 2.22 -24.66
CA ALA A 65 0.31 1.63 -23.32
C ALA A 65 1.69 1.09 -22.90
N ASP A 66 2.52 0.64 -23.83
CA ASP A 66 3.86 0.12 -23.51
C ASP A 66 4.82 1.25 -23.15
N HIS A 67 4.75 2.36 -23.90
CA HIS A 67 5.46 3.60 -23.57
C HIS A 67 5.10 4.09 -22.17
N LEU A 68 3.80 4.17 -21.87
CA LEU A 68 3.33 4.60 -20.56
C LEU A 68 3.75 3.61 -19.45
N ALA A 69 3.77 2.31 -19.72
CA ALA A 69 4.26 1.32 -18.76
C ALA A 69 5.76 1.48 -18.46
N ASP A 70 6.57 1.84 -19.46
CA ASP A 70 7.99 2.16 -19.24
C ASP A 70 8.18 3.42 -18.39
N ILE A 71 7.32 4.43 -18.54
CA ILE A 71 7.33 5.63 -17.69
C ILE A 71 6.93 5.27 -16.25
N ALA A 72 5.90 4.44 -16.06
CA ALA A 72 5.49 3.97 -14.74
C ALA A 72 6.66 3.29 -14.01
N ARG A 73 7.42 2.45 -14.74
CA ARG A 73 8.64 1.81 -14.24
C ARG A 73 9.72 2.81 -13.86
N GLN A 74 9.98 3.83 -14.69
CA GLN A 74 10.97 4.87 -14.38
C GLN A 74 10.62 5.65 -13.12
N LEU A 75 9.33 5.94 -12.92
CA LEU A 75 8.81 6.62 -11.73
C LEU A 75 8.63 5.69 -10.53
N ARG A 76 8.84 4.37 -10.71
CA ARG A 76 8.59 3.31 -9.72
C ARG A 76 7.18 3.36 -9.12
N VAL A 77 6.19 3.50 -9.99
CA VAL A 77 4.76 3.43 -9.65
C VAL A 77 4.09 2.33 -10.46
N SER A 78 2.91 1.88 -10.02
CA SER A 78 2.13 0.93 -10.81
C SER A 78 1.57 1.58 -12.08
N THR A 79 1.33 0.78 -13.12
CA THR A 79 0.71 1.24 -14.37
C THR A 79 -0.70 1.79 -14.12
N ASP A 80 -1.46 1.19 -13.20
CA ASP A 80 -2.78 1.69 -12.81
C ASP A 80 -2.71 3.06 -12.13
N ALA A 81 -1.75 3.27 -11.21
CA ALA A 81 -1.55 4.57 -10.56
C ALA A 81 -1.17 5.66 -11.57
N LEU A 82 -0.26 5.35 -12.51
CA LEU A 82 0.06 6.27 -13.60
C LEU A 82 -1.17 6.58 -14.47
N GLY A 83 -1.96 5.56 -14.79
CA GLY A 83 -3.20 5.72 -15.54
C GLY A 83 -4.16 6.69 -14.88
N TRP A 84 -4.43 6.53 -13.58
CA TRP A 84 -5.27 7.46 -12.81
C TRP A 84 -4.72 8.88 -12.80
N ARG A 85 -3.40 9.03 -12.65
CA ARG A 85 -2.76 10.35 -12.68
C ARG A 85 -2.96 11.05 -14.03
N LEU A 86 -2.67 10.36 -15.13
CA LEU A 86 -2.81 10.91 -16.47
C LEU A 86 -4.26 11.22 -16.82
N ARG A 87 -5.20 10.37 -16.38
CA ARG A 87 -6.65 10.60 -16.53
C ARG A 87 -7.10 11.83 -15.77
N GLY A 88 -6.67 11.99 -14.52
CA GLY A 88 -6.95 13.17 -13.70
C GLY A 88 -6.37 14.47 -14.26
N LEU A 89 -5.28 14.38 -15.03
CA LEU A 89 -4.69 15.51 -15.78
C LEU A 89 -5.33 15.72 -17.16
N GLY A 90 -6.31 14.91 -17.55
CA GLY A 90 -6.98 15.01 -18.86
C GLY A 90 -6.12 14.60 -20.06
N ARG A 91 -5.03 13.86 -19.84
CA ARG A 91 -4.07 13.48 -20.91
C ARG A 91 -4.44 12.21 -21.66
N ILE A 92 -5.24 11.35 -21.02
CA ILE A 92 -5.69 10.09 -21.61
C ILE A 92 -7.20 9.90 -21.38
N ASP A 93 -7.79 9.07 -22.23
CA ASP A 93 -9.16 8.60 -22.08
C ASP A 93 -9.24 7.32 -21.22
N GLU A 94 -10.46 6.92 -20.88
CA GLU A 94 -10.69 5.73 -20.07
C GLU A 94 -10.23 4.43 -20.76
N ALA A 95 -10.37 4.38 -22.08
CA ALA A 95 -9.93 3.22 -22.87
C ALA A 95 -8.41 3.02 -22.77
N THR A 96 -7.64 4.10 -22.87
CA THR A 96 -6.18 4.08 -22.72
C THR A 96 -5.79 3.75 -21.28
N ARG A 97 -6.50 4.29 -20.28
CA ARG A 97 -6.27 3.97 -18.86
C ARG A 97 -6.45 2.47 -18.59
N LEU A 98 -7.54 1.88 -19.08
CA LEU A 98 -7.83 0.45 -18.94
C LEU A 98 -6.78 -0.42 -19.64
N LYS A 99 -6.35 -0.03 -20.84
CA LYS A 99 -5.26 -0.72 -21.56
C LYS A 99 -3.97 -0.70 -20.75
N LEU A 100 -3.57 0.46 -20.23
CA LEU A 100 -2.38 0.61 -19.39
C LEU A 100 -2.47 -0.20 -18.09
N ALA A 101 -3.62 -0.21 -17.42
CA ALA A 101 -3.85 -1.03 -16.24
C ALA A 101 -3.75 -2.53 -16.54
N ALA A 102 -4.18 -2.95 -17.74
CA ALA A 102 -4.06 -4.32 -18.22
C ALA A 102 -2.63 -4.67 -18.69
N THR A 103 -1.76 -3.68 -18.92
CA THR A 103 -0.32 -3.86 -19.14
C THR A 103 0.34 -4.30 -17.84
N ARG A 104 0.00 -5.50 -17.37
CA ARG A 104 0.66 -6.18 -16.28
C ARG A 104 1.95 -6.75 -16.84
N ARG A 105 2.99 -5.91 -16.90
CA ARG A 105 4.32 -6.48 -17.03
C ARG A 105 4.54 -7.30 -15.76
N ALA A 106 4.89 -8.57 -15.90
CA ALA A 106 5.45 -9.32 -14.80
C ALA A 106 6.58 -8.44 -14.27
N GLU A 107 6.36 -7.85 -13.09
CA GLU A 107 7.46 -7.32 -12.30
C GLU A 107 8.50 -8.44 -12.35
N SER A 108 9.66 -8.17 -12.97
CA SER A 108 10.76 -9.12 -12.86
C SER A 108 10.84 -9.44 -11.38
N PRO A 109 10.73 -10.72 -10.96
CA PRO A 109 10.67 -11.09 -9.55
C PRO A 109 12.00 -10.67 -8.96
N THR A 110 12.07 -9.43 -8.52
CA THR A 110 13.20 -8.86 -7.83
C THR A 110 13.02 -9.35 -6.42
N SER A 111 13.51 -10.58 -6.25
CA SER A 111 14.05 -11.12 -5.01
C SER A 111 13.12 -11.04 -3.80
N GLU A 112 12.52 -12.19 -3.50
CA GLU A 112 11.81 -12.53 -2.26
C GLU A 112 10.48 -11.80 -2.06
N THR A 113 9.40 -12.59 -1.98
CA THR A 113 8.14 -12.14 -1.38
C THR A 113 8.47 -11.38 -0.09
N PRO A 114 8.10 -10.09 0.04
CA PRO A 114 8.42 -9.31 1.22
C PRO A 114 7.96 -10.07 2.45
N LYS A 115 8.87 -10.24 3.42
CA LYS A 115 8.53 -10.93 4.66
C LYS A 115 7.31 -10.24 5.29
N PRO A 116 6.32 -11.00 5.79
CA PRO A 116 5.01 -10.46 6.16
C PRO A 116 5.03 -9.42 7.29
N PHE A 117 6.14 -9.33 8.03
CA PHE A 117 6.36 -8.39 9.12
C PHE A 117 7.82 -7.92 9.14
N SER A 118 8.15 -6.96 10.01
CA SER A 118 9.55 -6.60 10.24
C SER A 118 10.26 -7.66 11.10
N THR A 119 11.54 -7.89 10.85
CA THR A 119 12.37 -8.82 11.63
C THR A 119 12.36 -8.49 13.13
N MET A 120 12.39 -7.20 13.48
CA MET A 120 12.34 -6.77 14.88
C MET A 120 11.03 -7.16 15.55
N PHE A 121 9.90 -6.96 14.88
CA PHE A 121 8.59 -7.32 15.43
C PHE A 121 8.51 -8.83 15.70
N VAL A 122 8.92 -9.66 14.75
CA VAL A 122 8.85 -11.13 14.90
C VAL A 122 9.78 -11.62 16.01
N LYS A 123 10.98 -11.02 16.16
CA LYS A 123 11.90 -11.35 17.26
C LYS A 123 11.34 -10.97 18.64
N GLU A 124 10.76 -9.79 18.78
CA GLU A 124 10.13 -9.37 20.04
C GLU A 124 8.90 -10.21 20.38
N LEU A 125 8.10 -10.55 19.37
CA LEU A 125 6.97 -11.46 19.53
C LEU A 125 7.43 -12.83 20.01
N HIS A 126 8.45 -13.41 19.35
CA HIS A 126 9.05 -14.69 19.75
C HIS A 126 9.57 -14.65 21.20
N ALA A 127 10.31 -13.62 21.57
CA ALA A 127 10.84 -13.45 22.93
C ALA A 127 9.73 -13.28 23.98
N ALA A 128 8.62 -12.61 23.66
CA ALA A 128 7.49 -12.47 24.57
C ALA A 128 6.79 -13.81 24.82
N LEU A 129 6.75 -14.66 23.81
CA LEU A 129 6.15 -16.00 23.84
C LEU A 129 7.02 -16.99 24.61
N ASP A 130 8.33 -17.02 24.33
CA ASP A 130 9.33 -17.84 25.03
C ASP A 130 9.38 -17.52 26.53
N ARG A 131 9.27 -16.23 26.89
CA ARG A 131 9.21 -15.77 28.29
C ARG A 131 7.83 -15.94 28.95
N GLY A 132 6.85 -16.53 28.27
CA GLY A 132 5.49 -16.73 28.80
C GLY A 132 4.70 -15.44 29.07
N ARG A 133 5.15 -14.29 28.55
CA ARG A 133 4.45 -12.99 28.72
C ARG A 133 3.20 -12.90 27.84
N LEU A 134 3.17 -13.69 26.78
CA LEU A 134 2.05 -13.82 25.85
C LEU A 134 1.87 -15.29 25.49
N THR A 135 0.63 -15.75 25.32
CA THR A 135 0.36 -17.12 24.89
C THR A 135 0.26 -17.21 23.38
N ALA A 136 0.66 -18.36 22.80
CA ALA A 136 0.56 -18.63 21.36
C ALA A 136 -0.83 -18.32 20.78
N ARG A 137 -1.87 -18.74 21.49
CA ARG A 137 -3.27 -18.56 21.06
C ARG A 137 -3.68 -17.09 21.05
N LYS A 138 -3.22 -16.29 22.03
CA LYS A 138 -3.47 -14.84 22.04
C LYS A 138 -2.72 -14.12 20.93
N ALA A 139 -1.45 -14.49 20.68
CA ALA A 139 -0.66 -13.95 19.58
C ALA A 139 -1.30 -14.26 18.21
N ALA A 140 -1.65 -15.52 17.97
CA ALA A 140 -2.31 -15.98 16.75
C ALA A 140 -3.64 -15.24 16.52
N SER A 141 -4.49 -15.16 17.54
CA SER A 141 -5.75 -14.42 17.46
C SER A 141 -5.56 -12.93 17.19
N ALA A 142 -4.56 -12.28 17.80
CA ALA A 142 -4.29 -10.86 17.59
C ALA A 142 -3.79 -10.55 16.18
N LEU A 143 -3.07 -11.50 15.56
CA LEU A 143 -2.55 -11.39 14.20
C LEU A 143 -3.52 -11.93 13.14
N GLY A 144 -4.70 -12.42 13.53
CA GLY A 144 -5.66 -13.03 12.61
C GLY A 144 -5.14 -14.32 11.97
N MET A 145 -4.26 -15.03 12.66
CA MET A 145 -3.59 -16.26 12.19
C MET A 145 -4.05 -17.48 12.98
N THR A 146 -3.90 -18.64 12.38
CA THR A 146 -3.93 -19.94 13.06
C THR A 146 -2.60 -20.21 13.78
N LEU A 147 -2.57 -21.18 14.69
CA LEU A 147 -1.32 -21.59 15.34
C LEU A 147 -0.29 -22.16 14.34
N GLY A 148 -0.76 -22.84 13.28
CA GLY A 148 0.11 -23.37 12.23
C GLY A 148 0.78 -22.25 11.43
N GLU A 149 0.00 -21.26 11.01
CA GLU A 149 0.52 -20.07 10.31
C GLU A 149 1.48 -19.26 11.18
N LEU A 150 1.23 -19.17 12.49
CA LEU A 150 2.15 -18.53 13.43
C LEU A 150 3.48 -19.31 13.55
N ALA A 151 3.45 -20.64 13.51
CA ALA A 151 4.67 -21.46 13.51
C ALA A 151 5.45 -21.31 12.19
N ASP A 152 4.75 -21.29 11.05
CA ASP A 152 5.36 -21.07 9.73
C ASP A 152 5.91 -19.65 9.58
N LEU A 153 5.29 -18.67 10.26
CA LEU A 153 5.84 -17.34 10.40
C LEU A 153 7.21 -17.39 11.09
N PHE A 154 7.37 -18.07 12.22
CA PHE A 154 8.69 -18.15 12.89
C PHE A 154 9.76 -18.86 12.06
N LYS A 155 9.40 -19.94 11.36
CA LYS A 155 10.32 -20.63 10.43
C LYS A 155 10.83 -19.72 9.32
N THR A 156 9.96 -18.87 8.78
CA THR A 156 10.30 -17.87 7.75
C THR A 156 11.40 -16.88 8.21
N TYR A 157 11.58 -16.73 9.53
CA TYR A 157 12.60 -15.87 10.15
C TYR A 157 13.69 -16.67 10.85
N GLU A 158 13.78 -17.98 10.58
CA GLU A 158 14.78 -18.89 11.16
C GLU A 158 14.74 -18.95 12.70
N LEU A 159 13.55 -18.75 13.27
CA LEU A 159 13.30 -18.86 14.71
C LEU A 159 12.68 -20.22 15.04
N SER A 160 13.05 -20.80 16.19
CA SER A 160 12.46 -22.04 16.69
C SER A 160 10.97 -21.84 17.02
N ASP A 161 10.18 -22.91 16.95
CA ASP A 161 8.80 -22.89 17.42
C ASP A 161 8.80 -22.77 18.96
N PRO A 162 8.35 -21.64 19.53
CA PRO A 162 8.44 -21.43 20.98
C PRO A 162 7.37 -22.20 21.77
N PHE A 163 6.50 -22.99 21.10
CA PHE A 163 5.38 -23.69 21.77
C PHE A 163 5.26 -25.17 21.48
N ARG A 164 6.14 -25.73 20.64
CA ARG A 164 6.33 -27.17 20.54
C ARG A 164 7.51 -27.56 21.42
N SER A 165 7.21 -28.03 22.62
CA SER A 165 8.13 -28.82 23.47
C SER A 165 8.25 -30.24 22.96
#